data_AF-A0A382JS41-F1
#
_entry.id   AF-A0A382JS41-F1
#
_cell.length_a   1.000
_cell.length_b   1.000
_cell.length_c   1.000
_cell.angle_alpha   90.00
_cell.angle_beta   90.00
_cell.angle_gamma   90.00
#
_symmetry.space_group_name_H-M   'P 1'
#
loop_
_entity.id
_entity.type
_entity.pdbx_description
1 polymer ?
#
loop_
_entity_poly.entity_id
_entity_poly.type
_entity_poly.pdbx_seq_one_letter_code
_entity_poly.pdbx_strand_id
1 'polypeptide(L)'
;MVIADRVSTFTPAALPVQPTRVTSYPDETKQAKPKGCRRCGTRMYKGYDEFKCVMCGYADYQSHPTGYEHRTTNIVSSATRFVVRYIGDSHVLDQTLTHARLVRLNNRAVYEVTCPFCKQEMERSSLSGKRSNVREERFKCEIGHRVSLIPGQNGSLGWK
;
A
#
# COMPACT_ATOMS: atom_id res chain seq x y z
N MET A 1 10.88 42.39 84.20
CA MET A 1 11.76 41.73 83.20
C MET A 1 11.15 40.36 82.96
N VAL A 2 10.36 40.20 81.90
CA VAL A 2 9.65 38.96 81.58
C VAL A 2 9.87 38.69 80.10
N ILE A 3 10.56 37.58 79.81
CA ILE A 3 10.97 37.14 78.48
C ILE A 3 9.74 36.49 77.82
N ALA A 4 9.29 37.05 76.70
CA ALA A 4 8.19 36.48 75.93
C ALA A 4 8.73 35.35 75.02
N ASP A 5 8.38 34.12 75.36
CA ASP A 5 8.66 32.95 74.54
C ASP A 5 7.89 33.02 73.20
N ARG A 6 8.64 32.98 72.10
CA ARG A 6 8.11 32.94 70.74
C ARG A 6 7.58 31.55 70.44
N VAL A 7 6.27 31.40 70.35
CA VAL A 7 5.65 30.18 69.80
C VAL A 7 5.73 30.23 68.27
N SER A 8 6.61 29.41 67.70
CA SER A 8 6.79 29.26 66.26
C SER A 8 5.71 28.35 65.69
N THR A 9 4.67 28.93 65.08
CA THR A 9 3.65 28.18 64.33
C THR A 9 4.21 27.76 62.97
N PHE A 10 4.52 26.47 62.81
CA PHE A 10 4.86 25.89 61.51
C PHE A 10 3.59 25.68 60.69
N THR A 11 3.46 26.41 59.58
CA THR A 11 2.44 26.16 58.56
C THR A 11 2.88 24.97 57.70
N PRO A 12 2.13 23.87 57.57
CA PRO A 12 2.48 22.81 56.64
C PRO A 12 2.30 23.31 55.20
N ALA A 13 3.31 23.08 54.35
CA ALA A 13 3.27 23.40 52.93
C ALA A 13 2.14 22.62 52.24
N ALA A 14 1.33 23.33 51.46
CA ALA A 14 0.30 22.72 50.62
C ALA A 14 0.93 21.76 49.61
N LEU A 15 0.43 20.52 49.56
CA LEU A 15 0.85 19.53 48.57
C LEU A 15 0.53 20.02 47.15
N PRO A 16 1.41 19.76 46.16
CA PRO A 16 1.13 20.14 44.78
C PRO A 16 -0.06 19.35 44.22
N VAL A 17 -1.01 20.07 43.64
CA VAL A 17 -2.18 19.50 42.94
C VAL A 17 -1.68 18.64 41.78
N GLN A 18 -1.89 17.33 41.87
CA GLN A 18 -1.57 16.42 40.76
C GLN A 18 -2.54 16.69 39.59
N PRO A 19 -2.07 16.76 38.35
CA PRO A 19 -2.95 16.93 37.20
C PRO A 19 -3.87 15.70 37.08
N THR A 20 -5.17 15.96 37.03
CA THR A 20 -6.22 14.96 36.81
C THR A 20 -5.90 14.14 35.57
N ARG A 21 -5.68 12.83 35.75
CA ARG A 21 -5.54 11.89 34.63
C ARG A 21 -6.84 11.91 33.83
N VAL A 22 -6.80 12.47 32.62
CA VAL A 22 -7.87 12.33 31.62
C VAL A 22 -7.85 10.88 31.13
N THR A 23 -8.58 10.00 31.80
CA THR A 23 -8.89 8.66 31.29
C THR A 23 -10.13 8.73 30.41
N SER A 24 -9.92 9.04 29.14
CA SER A 24 -10.78 8.55 28.05
C SER A 24 -10.10 8.86 26.72
N TYR A 25 -9.23 7.95 26.26
CA TYR A 25 -9.03 7.84 24.82
C TYR A 25 -10.38 7.40 24.24
N PRO A 26 -10.92 8.07 23.20
CA PRO A 26 -12.08 7.54 22.52
C PRO A 26 -11.67 6.16 22.00
N ASP A 27 -12.47 5.17 22.40
CA ASP A 27 -12.40 3.79 21.94
C ASP A 27 -12.19 3.82 20.43
N GLU A 28 -11.00 3.38 20.00
CA GLU A 28 -10.61 3.31 18.60
C GLU A 28 -11.45 2.19 18.00
N THR A 29 -12.71 2.53 17.70
CA THR A 29 -13.60 1.71 16.89
C THR A 29 -12.76 1.24 15.73
N LYS A 30 -12.56 -0.09 15.65
CA LYS A 30 -11.95 -0.77 14.53
C LYS A 30 -12.84 -0.50 13.31
N GLN A 31 -12.71 0.70 12.73
CA GLN A 31 -13.47 1.11 11.56
C GLN A 31 -13.07 0.14 10.47
N ALA A 32 -14.02 -0.70 10.08
CA ALA A 32 -13.86 -1.63 8.99
C ALA A 32 -13.37 -0.84 7.77
N LYS A 33 -12.11 -1.08 7.38
CA LYS A 33 -11.45 -0.33 6.30
C LYS A 33 -12.34 -0.41 5.05
N PRO A 34 -12.74 0.73 4.44
CA PRO A 34 -13.48 0.68 3.19
C PRO A 34 -12.63 -0.06 2.14
N LYS A 35 -13.17 -1.15 1.58
CA LYS A 35 -12.47 -2.02 0.61
C LYS A 35 -12.23 -1.35 -0.77
N GLY A 36 -12.53 -0.05 -0.89
CA GLY A 36 -12.50 0.67 -2.16
C GLY A 36 -12.54 2.19 -1.98
N CYS A 37 -12.40 2.90 -3.09
CA CYS A 37 -12.35 4.35 -3.13
C CYS A 37 -13.66 4.96 -2.66
N ARG A 38 -13.58 5.94 -1.74
CA ARG A 38 -14.75 6.64 -1.22
C ARG A 38 -15.49 7.48 -2.27
N ARG A 39 -14.87 7.80 -3.41
CA ARG A 39 -15.49 8.57 -4.50
C ARG A 39 -16.17 7.70 -5.55
N CYS A 40 -15.56 6.59 -5.95
CA CYS A 40 -16.04 5.81 -7.10
C CYS A 40 -16.17 4.31 -6.83
N GLY A 41 -15.96 3.85 -5.59
CA GLY A 41 -16.04 2.44 -5.20
C GLY A 41 -14.94 1.54 -5.78
N THR A 42 -14.12 2.03 -6.72
CA THR A 42 -13.06 1.23 -7.35
C THR A 42 -11.96 0.89 -6.35
N ARG A 43 -11.35 -0.28 -6.50
CA ARG A 43 -10.20 -0.72 -5.71
C ARG A 43 -9.11 0.37 -5.69
N MET A 44 -8.67 0.74 -4.49
CA MET A 44 -7.55 1.65 -4.29
C MET A 44 -6.23 0.87 -4.34
N TYR A 45 -5.20 1.51 -4.89
CA TYR A 45 -3.86 0.96 -5.01
C TYR A 45 -2.95 1.59 -3.95
N LYS A 46 -2.12 0.76 -3.33
CA LYS A 46 -1.10 1.22 -2.38
C LYS A 46 0.17 1.61 -3.15
N GLY A 47 0.49 2.90 -3.15
CA GLY A 47 1.76 3.45 -3.58
C GLY A 47 2.87 3.19 -2.54
N TYR A 48 4.06 3.76 -2.77
CA TYR A 48 5.13 3.78 -1.76
C TYR A 48 4.67 4.51 -0.47
N ASP A 49 4.08 5.71 -0.61
CA ASP A 49 3.68 6.55 0.54
C ASP A 49 2.16 6.67 0.73
N GLU A 50 1.34 6.42 -0.30
CA GLU A 50 -0.06 6.85 -0.33
C GLU A 50 -1.00 5.81 -0.95
N PHE A 51 -2.23 5.68 -0.41
CA PHE A 51 -3.32 4.92 -1.04
C PHE A 51 -4.05 5.81 -2.05
N LYS A 52 -3.98 5.47 -3.34
CA LYS A 52 -4.59 6.25 -4.44
C LYS A 52 -5.59 5.44 -5.26
N CYS A 53 -6.68 6.09 -5.66
CA CYS A 53 -7.61 5.57 -6.64
C CYS A 53 -7.16 5.94 -8.05
N VAL A 54 -6.89 4.94 -8.88
CA VAL A 54 -6.48 5.14 -10.28
C VAL A 54 -7.60 5.77 -11.12
N MET A 55 -8.86 5.47 -10.81
CA MET A 55 -9.98 5.87 -11.66
C MET A 55 -10.34 7.35 -11.52
N CYS A 56 -10.27 7.89 -10.31
CA CYS A 56 -10.71 9.25 -10.00
C CYS A 56 -9.66 10.13 -9.29
N GLY A 57 -8.45 9.62 -9.07
CA GLY A 57 -7.35 10.35 -8.44
C GLY A 57 -7.51 10.59 -6.94
N TYR A 58 -8.56 10.08 -6.29
CA TYR A 58 -8.75 10.21 -4.85
C TYR A 58 -7.61 9.55 -4.07
N ALA A 59 -6.99 10.28 -3.15
CA ALA A 59 -6.02 9.76 -2.20
C ALA A 59 -6.64 9.70 -0.79
N ASP A 60 -6.50 8.58 -0.09
CA ASP A 60 -6.94 8.46 1.31
C ASP A 60 -5.75 8.71 2.23
N TYR A 61 -5.73 9.90 2.84
CA TYR A 61 -4.73 10.31 3.84
C TYR A 61 -5.11 9.91 5.28
N GLN A 62 -6.34 9.46 5.52
CA GLN A 62 -6.81 9.07 6.85
C GLN A 62 -6.42 7.64 7.20
N SER A 63 -6.14 6.80 6.19
CA SER A 63 -5.70 5.44 6.41
C SER A 63 -4.23 5.42 6.82
N HIS A 64 -3.95 5.43 8.12
CA HIS A 64 -2.62 5.09 8.62
C HIS A 64 -2.35 3.60 8.32
N PRO A 65 -1.17 3.25 7.77
CA PRO A 65 -0.83 1.86 7.50
C PRO A 65 -0.63 1.12 8.83
N THR A 66 -1.71 0.57 9.38
CA THR A 66 -1.64 -0.39 10.48
C THR A 66 -1.03 -1.68 9.96
N GLY A 67 0.21 -1.94 10.37
CA GLY A 67 0.93 -3.18 10.09
C GLY A 67 1.88 -3.07 8.90
N TYR A 68 3.18 -2.94 9.20
CA TYR A 68 4.23 -3.45 8.34
C TYR A 68 4.21 -4.99 8.47
N GLU A 69 3.13 -5.63 8.03
CA GLU A 69 3.09 -7.10 8.03
C GLU A 69 4.13 -7.62 7.03
N HIS A 70 5.16 -8.24 7.59
CA HIS A 70 6.08 -9.21 6.98
C HIS A 70 6.44 -8.99 5.50
N ARG A 71 7.62 -8.38 5.26
CA ARG A 71 8.56 -8.59 4.13
C ARG A 71 8.02 -9.22 2.81
N THR A 72 6.93 -8.74 2.24
CA THR A 72 6.38 -9.33 0.98
C THR A 72 5.84 -8.31 -0.03
N THR A 73 6.08 -7.01 0.15
CA THR A 73 5.59 -6.00 -0.81
C THR A 73 6.70 -5.54 -1.74
N ASN A 74 7.06 -6.43 -2.68
CA ASN A 74 8.02 -6.19 -3.77
C ASN A 74 7.40 -5.38 -4.92
N ILE A 75 6.86 -4.21 -4.59
CA ILE A 75 6.41 -3.22 -5.55
C ILE A 75 7.00 -1.88 -5.11
N VAL A 76 7.95 -1.35 -5.89
CA VAL A 76 8.25 0.07 -5.85
C VAL A 76 7.27 0.72 -6.81
N SER A 77 6.09 1.11 -6.31
CA SER A 77 5.05 1.79 -7.09
C SER A 77 5.22 3.30 -6.96
N SER A 78 5.76 3.93 -8.00
CA SER A 78 5.66 5.38 -8.17
C SER A 78 4.39 5.69 -8.95
N ALA A 79 3.29 5.89 -8.22
CA ALA A 79 1.95 6.16 -8.75
C ALA A 79 1.44 5.13 -9.78
N THR A 80 1.76 5.32 -11.07
CA THR A 80 1.32 4.48 -12.19
C THR A 80 2.41 3.56 -12.73
N ARG A 81 3.66 3.67 -12.25
CA ARG A 81 4.78 2.80 -12.66
C ARG A 81 5.07 1.78 -11.57
N PHE A 82 5.19 0.52 -11.96
CA PHE A 82 5.42 -0.64 -11.13
C PHE A 82 6.70 -1.35 -11.57
N VAL A 83 7.57 -1.64 -10.62
CA VAL A 83 8.63 -2.63 -10.78
C VAL A 83 8.11 -3.95 -10.25
N VAL A 84 8.00 -4.95 -11.12
CA VAL A 84 7.34 -6.22 -10.87
C VAL A 84 8.39 -7.32 -10.81
N ARG A 85 8.31 -8.19 -9.78
CA ARG A 85 9.21 -9.34 -9.61
C ARG A 85 8.64 -10.62 -10.23
N TYR A 86 9.55 -11.51 -10.60
CA TYR A 86 9.21 -12.85 -11.05
C TYR A 86 8.58 -13.65 -9.90
N ILE A 87 7.52 -14.39 -10.19
CA ILE A 87 6.78 -15.23 -9.24
C ILE A 87 6.54 -16.65 -9.78
N GLY A 88 7.21 -17.02 -10.88
CA GLY A 88 7.13 -18.37 -11.43
C GLY A 88 8.14 -19.32 -10.78
N ASP A 89 8.27 -20.52 -11.36
CA ASP A 89 9.02 -21.62 -10.77
C ASP A 89 10.53 -21.60 -11.13
N SER A 90 10.94 -20.77 -12.10
CA SER A 90 12.33 -20.72 -12.58
C SER A 90 13.21 -19.82 -11.73
N HIS A 91 14.08 -20.41 -10.91
CA HIS A 91 15.05 -19.68 -10.09
C HIS A 91 15.99 -18.74 -10.85
N VAL A 92 16.27 -19.03 -12.12
CA VAL A 92 17.13 -18.19 -12.97
C VAL A 92 16.50 -16.80 -13.19
N LEU A 93 15.18 -16.69 -13.05
CA LEU A 93 14.43 -15.46 -13.27
C LEU A 93 14.08 -14.72 -11.97
N ASP A 94 14.43 -15.23 -10.79
CA ASP A 94 14.07 -14.65 -9.49
C ASP A 94 14.54 -13.20 -9.32
N GLN A 95 15.71 -12.88 -9.90
CA GLN A 95 16.28 -11.53 -9.86
C GLN A 95 15.88 -10.67 -11.07
N THR A 96 15.15 -11.24 -12.02
CA THR A 96 14.72 -10.54 -13.24
C THR A 96 13.49 -9.70 -12.94
N LEU A 97 13.60 -8.40 -13.22
CA LEU A 97 12.53 -7.43 -12.98
C LEU A 97 11.88 -7.02 -14.29
N THR A 98 10.56 -6.82 -14.26
CA THR A 98 9.83 -6.18 -15.35
C THR A 98 9.26 -4.85 -14.92
N HIS A 99 9.13 -3.93 -15.87
CA HIS A 99 8.46 -2.66 -15.65
C HIS A 99 7.06 -2.75 -16.24
N ALA A 100 6.06 -2.47 -15.41
CA ALA A 100 4.69 -2.30 -15.83
C ALA A 100 4.24 -0.87 -15.54
N ARG A 101 3.53 -0.24 -16.46
CA ARG A 101 2.88 1.05 -16.23
C ARG A 101 1.39 0.93 -16.48
N LEU A 102 0.60 1.64 -15.69
CA LEU A 102 -0.85 1.69 -15.86
C LEU A 102 -1.19 2.88 -16.75
N VAL A 103 -1.69 2.59 -17.95
CA VAL A 103 -2.10 3.58 -18.95
C VAL A 103 -3.60 3.57 -19.13
N ARG A 104 -4.16 4.73 -19.48
CA ARG A 104 -5.59 4.86 -19.74
C ARG A 104 -5.83 4.68 -21.23
N LEU A 105 -6.55 3.63 -21.59
CA LEU A 105 -6.95 3.34 -22.97
C LEU A 105 -8.48 3.47 -23.04
N ASN A 106 -8.94 4.59 -23.61
CA ASN A 106 -10.34 5.02 -23.60
C ASN A 106 -10.89 5.13 -22.15
N ASN A 107 -11.94 4.38 -21.84
CA ASN A 107 -12.60 4.37 -20.52
C ASN A 107 -12.04 3.31 -19.56
N ARG A 108 -10.91 2.67 -19.90
CA ARG A 108 -10.32 1.57 -19.10
C ARG A 108 -8.87 1.87 -18.75
N ALA A 109 -8.46 1.48 -17.54
CA ALA A 109 -7.06 1.45 -17.15
C ALA A 109 -6.48 0.07 -17.51
N VAL A 110 -5.32 0.05 -18.14
CA VAL A 110 -4.69 -1.14 -18.72
C VAL A 110 -3.21 -1.15 -18.39
N TYR A 111 -2.63 -2.31 -18.15
CA TYR A 111 -1.19 -2.43 -18.00
C TYR A 111 -0.47 -2.43 -19.35
N GLU A 112 0.65 -1.73 -19.37
CA GLU A 112 1.63 -1.76 -20.43
C GLU A 112 2.95 -2.24 -19.84
N VAL A 113 3.57 -3.22 -20.49
CA VAL A 113 4.70 -3.97 -19.93
C VAL A 113 5.90 -3.87 -20.85
N THR A 114 7.06 -3.63 -20.25
CA THR A 114 8.35 -3.72 -20.92
C THR A 114 8.91 -5.14 -20.77
N CYS A 115 9.33 -5.74 -21.88
CA CYS A 115 9.90 -7.07 -21.90
C CYS A 115 11.18 -7.13 -21.05
N PRO A 116 11.32 -8.10 -20.12
CA PRO A 116 12.52 -8.21 -19.27
C PRO A 116 13.77 -8.60 -20.07
N PHE A 117 13.59 -9.23 -21.23
CA PHE A 117 14.68 -9.79 -22.02
C PHE A 117 15.18 -8.84 -23.10
N CYS A 118 14.27 -8.28 -23.91
CA CYS A 118 14.64 -7.41 -25.03
C CYS A 118 14.36 -5.92 -24.79
N LYS A 119 13.83 -5.54 -23.62
CA LYS A 119 13.51 -4.15 -23.24
C LYS A 119 12.55 -3.42 -24.19
N GLN A 120 11.89 -4.14 -25.09
CA GLN A 120 10.86 -3.60 -25.98
C GLN A 120 9.49 -3.57 -25.28
N GLU A 121 8.60 -2.71 -25.78
CA GLU A 121 7.19 -2.72 -25.36
C GLU A 121 6.53 -4.04 -25.78
N MET A 122 5.63 -4.54 -24.94
CA MET A 122 4.91 -5.79 -25.19
C MET A 122 3.44 -5.54 -25.50
N GLU A 123 2.91 -6.28 -26.46
CA GLU A 123 1.49 -6.22 -26.84
C GLU A 123 0.67 -7.22 -26.03
N ARG A 124 -0.56 -6.85 -25.68
CA ARG A 124 -1.49 -7.73 -24.97
C ARG A 124 -1.99 -8.83 -25.90
N SER A 125 -1.71 -10.07 -25.53
CA SER A 125 -2.27 -11.24 -26.19
C SER A 125 -3.59 -11.65 -25.52
N SER A 126 -4.61 -11.96 -26.33
CA SER A 126 -5.88 -12.49 -25.85
C SER A 126 -5.70 -13.88 -25.20
N LEU A 127 -6.49 -14.13 -24.15
CA LEU A 127 -6.48 -15.42 -23.46
C LEU A 127 -7.11 -16.48 -24.38
N SER A 128 -6.29 -17.42 -24.84
CA SER A 128 -6.78 -18.61 -25.55
C SER A 128 -7.66 -19.45 -24.62
N GLY A 129 -8.77 -19.98 -25.14
CA GLY A 129 -9.95 -20.48 -24.40
C GLY A 129 -9.77 -21.66 -23.44
N LYS A 130 -8.55 -22.03 -23.05
CA LYS A 130 -8.28 -23.07 -22.05
C LYS A 130 -8.10 -22.40 -20.68
N ARG A 131 -9.01 -22.72 -19.74
CA ARG A 131 -9.23 -22.10 -18.42
C ARG A 131 -7.98 -21.44 -17.82
N SER A 132 -7.86 -20.14 -18.04
CA SER A 132 -6.83 -19.29 -17.43
C SER A 132 -7.40 -18.63 -16.18
N ASN A 133 -6.50 -18.22 -15.28
CA ASN A 133 -6.88 -17.45 -14.10
C ASN A 133 -7.51 -16.14 -14.60
N VAL A 134 -8.75 -15.85 -14.22
CA VAL A 134 -9.57 -14.73 -14.78
C VAL A 134 -8.88 -13.37 -14.69
N ARG A 135 -7.88 -13.25 -13.80
CA ARG A 135 -7.14 -12.02 -13.55
C ARG A 135 -5.75 -11.98 -14.19
N GLU A 136 -5.34 -13.03 -14.91
CA GLU A 136 -4.04 -13.09 -15.60
C GLU A 136 -4.09 -12.29 -16.91
N GLU A 137 -3.19 -11.32 -17.07
CA GLU A 137 -3.00 -10.57 -18.31
C GLU A 137 -1.72 -11.03 -19.01
N ARG A 138 -1.80 -11.38 -20.30
CA ARG A 138 -0.67 -11.93 -21.07
C ARG A 138 -0.15 -10.96 -22.10
N PHE A 139 1.16 -10.91 -22.21
CA PHE A 139 1.90 -10.01 -23.08
C PHE A 139 2.88 -10.80 -23.95
N LYS A 140 3.05 -10.35 -25.20
CA LYS A 140 4.02 -10.90 -26.15
C LYS A 140 4.81 -9.75 -26.77
N CYS A 141 6.13 -9.89 -26.89
CA CYS A 141 6.93 -8.95 -27.68
C CYS A 141 7.09 -9.43 -29.13
N GLU A 142 7.57 -8.57 -30.01
CA GLU A 142 7.80 -8.88 -31.44
C GLU A 142 8.75 -10.08 -31.65
N ILE A 143 9.79 -10.17 -30.81
CA ILE A 143 10.78 -11.26 -30.82
C ILE A 143 10.16 -12.60 -30.38
N GLY A 144 9.03 -12.58 -29.65
CA GLY A 144 8.31 -13.78 -29.22
C GLY A 144 8.42 -14.14 -27.74
N HIS A 145 9.08 -13.34 -26.91
CA HIS A 145 9.04 -13.51 -25.45
C HIS A 145 7.61 -13.29 -24.92
N ARG A 146 7.25 -14.03 -23.87
CA ARG A 146 5.94 -13.99 -23.24
C ARG A 146 6.09 -13.63 -21.77
N VAL A 147 5.18 -12.81 -21.28
CA VAL A 147 5.10 -12.39 -19.88
C VAL A 147 3.64 -12.40 -19.47
N SER A 148 3.34 -12.94 -18.30
CA SER A 148 1.99 -12.95 -17.73
C SER A 148 1.98 -12.19 -16.41
N LEU A 149 1.21 -11.12 -16.34
CA LEU A 149 0.97 -10.39 -15.10
C LEU A 149 -0.15 -11.05 -14.30
N ILE A 150 0.10 -11.30 -13.02
CA ILE A 150 -0.86 -11.88 -12.09
C ILE A 150 -1.03 -10.91 -10.91
N PRO A 151 -2.24 -10.35 -10.70
CA PRO A 151 -2.55 -9.59 -9.52
C PRO A 151 -2.77 -10.53 -8.32
N GLY A 152 -2.03 -10.30 -7.26
CA GLY A 152 -2.18 -10.98 -5.97
C GLY A 152 -3.42 -10.52 -5.20
N GLN A 153 -3.80 -11.30 -4.19
CA GLN A 153 -4.97 -11.01 -3.36
C GLN A 153 -4.82 -9.68 -2.62
N ASN A 154 -3.62 -9.36 -2.15
CA ASN A 154 -3.31 -8.15 -1.38
C ASN A 154 -3.08 -6.91 -2.25
N GLY A 155 -3.35 -6.99 -3.56
CA GLY A 155 -3.07 -5.90 -4.51
C GLY A 155 -1.61 -5.84 -4.93
N SER A 156 -0.83 -6.88 -4.60
CA SER A 156 0.48 -7.11 -5.19
C SER A 156 0.36 -7.47 -6.67
N LEU A 157 1.44 -7.28 -7.42
CA LEU A 157 1.55 -7.61 -8.83
C LEU A 157 2.83 -8.43 -9.00
N GLY A 158 2.73 -9.57 -9.66
CA GLY A 158 3.87 -10.42 -10.01
C GLY A 158 3.83 -10.77 -11.50
N TRP A 159 4.98 -11.13 -12.06
CA TRP A 159 5.07 -11.60 -13.44
C TRP A 159 5.60 -13.03 -13.50
N LYS A 160 5.16 -13.80 -14.49
CA LYS A 160 5.67 -15.14 -14.82
C LYS A 160 5.87 -15.32 -16.32
#